data_AF-A0A1A6GM44-F1
#
_entry.id   AF-A0A1A6GM44-F1
#
_cell.length_a   1.000
_cell.length_b   1.000
_cell.length_c   1.000
_cell.angle_alpha   90.00
_cell.angle_beta   90.00
_cell.angle_gamma   90.00
#
_symmetry.space_group_name_H-M   'P 1'
#
loop_
_entity.id
_entity.type
_entity.pdbx_description
1 polymer ?
#
loop_
_entity_poly.entity_id
_entity_poly.type
_entity_poly.pdbx_seq_one_letter_code
_entity_poly.pdbx_strand_id
1 'polypeptide(L)' 'MVNILSQKKTISFVGCVAQLFLYALFMVTEAFVLAAMAYDRFTAICNPLLYNVRMSRSVCVQ' A
#
# COMPACT_ATOMS: atom_id res chain seq x y z
N MET A 1 -25.62 7.90 4.74
CA MET A 1 -25.12 6.54 4.45
C MET A 1 -25.12 6.39 2.94
N VAL A 2 -23.95 6.51 2.32
CA VAL A 2 -23.80 6.57 0.86
C VAL A 2 -24.19 5.21 0.30
N ASN A 3 -25.44 5.11 -0.11
CA ASN A 3 -26.04 3.86 -0.51
C ASN A 3 -25.69 3.58 -1.98
N ILE A 4 -24.39 3.42 -2.24
CA ILE A 4 -23.82 3.15 -3.57
C ILE A 4 -24.22 1.73 -4.06
N LEU A 5 -24.82 0.92 -3.18
CA LEU A 5 -25.35 -0.41 -3.50
C LEU A 5 -26.87 -0.46 -3.78
N SER A 6 -27.66 0.57 -3.47
CA SER A 6 -29.14 0.46 -3.54
C SER A 6 -29.77 0.65 -4.90
N GLN A 7 -29.09 1.33 -5.81
CA GLN A 7 -29.63 1.53 -7.14
C GLN A 7 -29.06 0.43 -8.02
N LYS A 8 -29.80 -0.67 -8.16
CA LYS A 8 -29.61 -1.73 -9.16
C LYS A 8 -28.88 -1.19 -10.40
N LYS A 9 -27.56 -1.31 -10.44
CA LYS A 9 -26.77 -1.04 -11.64
C LYS A 9 -26.31 -2.42 -12.06
N THR A 10 -26.97 -2.95 -13.09
CA THR A 10 -26.47 -4.10 -13.85
C THR A 10 -25.11 -3.68 -14.39
N ILE A 11 -24.06 -3.89 -13.60
CA ILE A 11 -22.70 -3.57 -14.00
C ILE A 11 -22.45 -4.48 -15.21
N SER A 12 -22.12 -3.89 -16.36
CA SER A 12 -21.69 -4.69 -17.51
C SER A 12 -20.59 -5.66 -17.06
N PHE A 13 -20.52 -6.85 -17.67
CA PHE A 13 -19.48 -7.83 -17.38
C PHE A 13 -18.08 -7.19 -17.34
N VAL A 14 -17.82 -6.25 -18.26
CA VAL A 14 -16.58 -5.45 -18.32
C VAL A 14 -16.37 -4.60 -17.07
N GLY A 15 -17.42 -3.95 -16.55
CA GLY A 15 -17.33 -3.14 -15.34
C GLY A 15 -17.08 -3.98 -14.08
N CYS A 16 -17.68 -5.18 -13.99
CA CYS A 16 -17.40 -6.13 -12.91
C CYS A 16 -15.93 -6.59 -12.93
N VAL A 17 -15.43 -6.98 -14.12
CA VAL A 17 -14.02 -7.38 -14.31
C VAL A 17 -13.07 -6.23 -13.95
N ALA A 18 -13.37 -5.00 -14.39
CA ALA A 18 -12.55 -3.83 -14.08
C ALA A 18 -12.52 -3.55 -12.57
N GLN A 19 -13.65 -3.65 -11.87
CA GLN A 19 -13.71 -3.46 -10.41
C GLN A 19 -12.91 -4.52 -9.65
N LEU A 20 -13.08 -5.80 -10.01
CA LEU A 20 -12.32 -6.88 -9.40
C LEU A 20 -10.81 -6.72 -9.64
N PHE A 21 -10.42 -6.32 -10.84
CA PHE A 21 -9.03 -6.06 -11.18
C PHE A 21 -8.44 -4.93 -10.35
N LEU A 22 -9.12 -3.78 -10.28
CA LEU A 22 -8.68 -2.65 -9.46
C LEU A 22 -8.62 -3.02 -7.97
N TYR A 23 -9.58 -3.78 -7.47
CA TYR A 23 -9.59 -4.23 -6.09
C TYR A 23 -8.42 -5.18 -5.78
N ALA A 24 -8.14 -6.13 -6.68
CA ALA A 24 -7.00 -7.03 -6.55
C ALA A 24 -5.68 -6.27 -6.58
N LEU A 25 -5.53 -5.31 -7.50
CA LEU A 25 -4.35 -4.44 -7.55
C LEU A 25 -4.18 -3.65 -6.25
N PHE A 26 -5.25 -3.04 -5.75
CA PHE A 26 -5.22 -2.28 -4.51
C PHE A 26 -4.82 -3.16 -3.32
N MET A 27 -5.39 -4.37 -3.23
CA MET A 27 -5.03 -5.33 -2.18
C MET A 27 -3.55 -5.74 -2.26
N VAL A 28 -3.03 -5.98 -3.46
CA VAL A 28 -1.62 -6.29 -3.68
C VAL A 28 -0.74 -5.12 -3.27
N THR A 29 -1.09 -3.89 -3.66
CA THR A 29 -0.32 -2.69 -3.28
C THR A 29 -0.31 -2.48 -1.77
N GLU A 30 -1.45 -2.65 -1.09
CA GLU A 30 -1.53 -2.54 0.37
C GLU A 30 -0.65 -3.60 1.05
N ALA A 31 -0.67 -4.84 0.55
CA ALA A 31 0.20 -5.91 1.05
C ALA A 31 1.70 -5.59 0.83
N PHE A 32 2.07 -5.04 -0.33
CA PHE A 32 3.44 -4.59 -0.59
C PHE A 32 3.85 -3.44 0.32
N VAL A 33 2.98 -2.47 0.57
CA VAL A 33 3.25 -1.34 1.47
C VAL A 33 3.42 -1.84 2.90
N LEU A 34 2.54 -2.72 3.38
CA LEU A 34 2.67 -3.36 4.69
C LEU A 34 3.97 -4.16 4.82
N ALA A 35 4.32 -4.95 3.79
CA ALA A 35 5.57 -5.69 3.73
C ALA A 35 6.79 -4.75 3.74
N ALA A 36 6.74 -3.64 2.99
CA ALA A 36 7.81 -2.63 2.99
C ALA A 36 7.95 -1.95 4.35
N MET A 37 6.86 -1.61 5.04
CA MET A 37 6.90 -1.05 6.39
C MET A 37 7.46 -2.05 7.41
N ALA A 38 7.11 -3.32 7.30
CA ALA A 38 7.66 -4.38 8.15
C ALA A 38 9.15 -4.62 7.85
N TYR A 39 9.53 -4.59 6.56
CA TYR A 39 10.91 -4.75 6.12
C TYR A 39 11.79 -3.57 6.56
N ASP A 40 11.28 -2.35 6.48
CA ASP A 40 11.94 -1.14 6.99
C ASP A 40 12.22 -1.26 8.50
N ARG A 41 11.22 -1.69 9.28
CA ARG A 41 11.39 -1.97 10.72
C ARG A 41 12.36 -3.11 11.00
N PHE A 42 12.32 -4.19 10.23
CA PHE A 42 13.27 -5.31 10.36
C PHE A 42 14.70 -4.85 10.04
N THR A 43 14.87 -4.02 9.01
CA THR A 43 16.16 -3.46 8.62
C THR A 43 16.72 -2.54 9.72
N ALA A 44 15.86 -1.74 10.35
CA ALA A 44 16.24 -0.90 11.50
C ALA A 44 16.75 -1.73 12.69
N ILE A 45 16.18 -2.91 12.93
CA ILE A 45 16.54 -3.79 14.05
C ILE A 45 17.79 -4.62 13.73
N CYS A 46 17.86 -5.22 12.54
CA CYS A 46 18.96 -6.10 12.17
C CYS A 46 20.24 -5.35 11.75
N ASN A 47 20.12 -4.11 11.27
CA ASN A 47 21.24 -3.29 10.83
C ASN A 47 21.12 -1.83 11.29
N PRO A 48 21.20 -1.58 12.62
CA PRO A 48 21.00 -0.23 13.18
C PRO A 48 21.99 0.79 12.62
N LEU A 49 23.22 0.38 12.26
CA LEU A 49 24.26 1.25 11.71
C LEU A 49 23.96 1.76 10.29
N LEU A 50 23.41 0.92 9.42
CA LEU A 50 23.06 1.29 8.03
C LEU A 50 21.75 2.07 7.95
N TYR A 51 20.77 1.70 8.80
CA TYR A 51 19.52 2.42 8.93
C TYR A 51 19.75 3.85 9.45
N ASN A 52 20.59 4.01 10.49
CA ASN A 52 20.88 5.32 11.07
C ASN A 52 21.67 6.22 10.11
N VAL A 53 22.61 5.70 9.30
CA VAL A 53 23.34 6.53 8.31
C VAL A 53 22.43 6.99 7.16
N ARG A 54 21.48 6.15 6.71
CA ARG A 54 20.52 6.54 5.65
C ARG A 54 19.47 7.52 6.17
N MET A 55 19.00 7.34 7.41
CA MET A 55 18.02 8.24 8.04
C MET A 55 18.67 9.56 8.50
N SER A 56 19.87 9.50 9.09
CA SER A 56 20.63 10.68 9.56
C SER A 56 21.01 11.63 8.42
N ARG A 57 21.30 11.14 7.21
CA ARG A 57 21.50 12.00 6.03
C ARG A 57 20.24 12.78 5.62
N SER A 58 19.04 12.29 5.94
CA SER A 58 17.80 13.02 5.65
C SER A 58 17.45 14.06 6.71
N VAL A 59 18.12 14.05 7.86
CA VAL A 59 17.88 14.97 9.00
C VAL A 59 18.95 16.06 9.10
N CYS A 60 20.03 15.98 8.33
CA CYS A 60 21.02 17.05 8.22
C CYS A 60 21.13 17.56 6.77
N VAL A 61 20.11 18.32 6.35
CA VAL A 61 20.31 19.42 5.42
C VAL A 61 20.41 20.65 6.31
N GLN A 62 21.66 21.05 6.58
CA GLN A 62 22.01 22.26 7.32
C GLN A 62 21.56 23.51 6.57
#